data_AF-A0A5K0YFA3-F1
#
_entry.id   AF-A0A5K0YFA3-F1
#
_cell.length_a   1.000
_cell.length_b   1.000
_cell.length_c   1.000
_cell.angle_alpha   90.00
_cell.angle_beta   90.00
_cell.angle_gamma   90.00
#
_symmetry.space_group_name_H-M   'P 1'
#
loop_
_entity.id
_entity.type
_entity.pdbx_description
1 polymer ?
#
loop_
_entity_poly.entity_id
_entity_poly.type
_entity_poly.pdbx_seq_one_letter_code
_entity_poly.pdbx_strand_id
1 'polypeptide(L)' 'VYFDFMRSFRVEFDDLFVDGFISAIEIGLGPSGGLQYPSFPEKIGWKYPGIGEFQ' A
#
# COMPACT_ATOMS: atom_id res chain seq x y z
N VAL A 1 -7.21 12.23 -5.19
CA VAL A 1 -5.94 11.53 -5.49
C VAL A 1 -6.08 10.01 -5.40
N TYR A 2 -6.12 9.37 -4.23
CA TYR A 2 -6.20 7.90 -4.16
C TYR A 2 -7.44 7.33 -4.86
N PHE A 3 -8.61 7.92 -4.62
CA PHE A 3 -9.84 7.56 -5.32
C PHE A 3 -9.70 7.69 -6.84
N ASP A 4 -9.22 8.84 -7.32
CA ASP A 4 -9.09 9.10 -8.76
C ASP A 4 -8.07 8.16 -9.41
N PHE A 5 -6.98 7.83 -8.71
CA PHE A 5 -5.98 6.87 -9.17
C PHE A 5 -6.58 5.47 -9.30
N MET A 6 -7.29 4.98 -8.27
CA MET A 6 -7.98 3.68 -8.33
C MET A 6 -9.03 3.64 -9.44
N ARG A 7 -9.78 4.73 -9.62
CA ARG A 7 -10.75 4.85 -10.70
C ARG A 7 -10.08 4.80 -12.08
N SER A 8 -9.01 5.55 -12.26
CA SER A 8 -8.24 5.57 -13.50
C SER A 8 -7.63 4.20 -13.81
N PHE A 9 -7.05 3.52 -12.82
CA PHE A 9 -6.50 2.17 -12.96
C PHE A 9 -7.58 1.18 -13.38
N ARG A 10 -8.77 1.25 -12.75
CA ARG A 10 -9.88 0.37 -13.11
C ARG A 10 -10.35 0.61 -14.54
N VAL A 11 -10.40 1.86 -15.01
CA VAL A 11 -10.85 2.19 -16.37
C VAL A 11 -9.81 1.78 -17.42
N GLU A 12 -8.53 2.06 -17.16
CA GLU A 12 -7.45 1.80 -18.13
C GLU A 12 -7.23 0.30 -18.39
N PHE A 13 -7.39 -0.54 -17.36
CA PHE A 13 -7.11 -1.98 -17.42
C PHE A 13 -8.39 -2.85 -17.38
N ASP A 14 -9.55 -2.31 -17.79
CA ASP A 14 -10.84 -3.01 -17.74
C ASP A 14 -10.81 -4.38 -18.43
N ASP A 15 -10.13 -4.48 -19.57
CA ASP A 15 -9.92 -5.72 -20.32
C ASP A 15 -9.26 -6.80 -19.46
N LEU A 16 -8.21 -6.47 -18.70
CA LEU A 16 -7.52 -7.40 -17.82
C LEU A 16 -8.40 -7.87 -16.63
N PHE A 17 -9.37 -7.06 -16.21
CA PHE A 17 -10.36 -7.47 -15.22
C PHE A 17 -11.43 -8.38 -15.82
N VAL A 18 -11.91 -8.06 -17.03
CA VAL A 18 -12.91 -8.87 -17.76
C VAL A 18 -12.34 -10.25 -18.11
N ASP A 19 -11.08 -10.31 -18.53
CA ASP A 19 -10.37 -11.55 -18.84
C ASP A 19 -9.98 -12.34 -17.58
N GLY A 20 -10.20 -11.77 -16.38
CA GLY A 20 -9.89 -12.41 -15.10
C GLY A 20 -8.40 -12.49 -14.78
N PHE A 21 -7.54 -11.77 -15.52
CA PHE A 21 -6.10 -11.74 -15.29
C PHE A 21 -5.77 -11.05 -13.96
N ILE A 22 -6.44 -9.93 -13.67
CA ILE A 22 -6.35 -9.27 -12.36
C ILE A 22 -7.43 -9.83 -11.45
N SER A 23 -7.03 -10.68 -10.50
CA SER A 23 -7.95 -11.34 -9.56
C SER A 23 -8.16 -10.59 -8.25
N ALA A 24 -7.19 -9.74 -7.86
CA ALA A 24 -7.24 -8.97 -6.62
C ALA A 24 -6.38 -7.71 -6.72
N ILE A 25 -6.65 -6.74 -5.85
CA ILE A 25 -5.89 -5.50 -5.72
C ILE A 25 -5.61 -5.27 -4.23
N GLU A 26 -4.35 -5.03 -3.88
CA GLU A 26 -3.96 -4.59 -2.54
C GLU A 26 -3.89 -3.07 -2.49
N ILE A 27 -4.71 -2.47 -1.61
CA ILE A 27 -4.72 -1.02 -1.42
C ILE A 27 -3.77 -0.68 -0.29
N GLY A 28 -2.67 -0.01 -0.63
CA GLY A 28 -1.71 0.45 0.37
C GLY A 28 -2.30 1.54 1.26
N LEU A 29 -2.32 1.32 2.57
CA LEU A 29 -2.90 2.25 3.55
C LEU A 29 -1.85 2.97 4.41
N GLY A 30 -0.57 2.74 4.16
CA GLY A 30 0.52 3.29 4.97
C GLY A 30 1.90 2.75 4.55
N PRO A 31 2.89 2.78 5.46
CA PRO A 31 4.25 2.32 5.21
C PRO A 31 4.26 0.88 4.70
N SER A 32 4.97 0.64 3.61
CA SER A 32 5.03 -0.67 2.94
C SER A 32 3.63 -1.23 2.58
N GLY A 33 2.63 -0.36 2.38
CA GLY A 33 1.25 -0.74 2.08
C GLY A 33 0.41 -1.15 3.29
N GLY A 34 1.02 -1.34 4.46
CA GLY A 34 0.31 -1.77 5.68
C GLY A 34 -0.52 -0.64 6.30
N LEU A 35 -1.64 -1.03 6.93
CA LEU A 35 -2.42 -0.12 7.79
C LEU A 35 -1.76 -0.02 9.16
N GLN A 36 -0.66 0.72 9.22
CA GLN A 36 0.11 0.92 10.43
C GLN A 36 0.86 2.25 10.39
N TYR A 37 1.29 2.73 11.56
CA TYR A 37 2.23 3.83 11.62
C TYR A 37 3.65 3.36 11.27
N PRO A 38 4.52 4.25 10.77
CA PRO A 38 5.94 3.93 10.52
C PRO A 38 6.74 3.87 11.83
N SER A 39 6.33 3.02 12.79
CA SER A 39 6.91 2.95 14.14
C SER A 39 8.33 2.35 14.20
N PHE A 40 8.82 1.79 13.09
CA PHE A 40 10.13 1.14 13.00
C PHE A 40 11.00 1.73 11.86
N PRO A 41 11.29 3.03 11.85
CA PRO A 41 11.96 3.66 10.72
C PRO A 41 13.47 3.35 10.72
N GLU A 42 13.91 2.48 9.82
CA GLU A 42 15.35 2.19 9.62
C GLU A 42 16.17 3.46 9.35
N LYS A 43 15.57 4.44 8.66
CA LYS A 43 16.21 5.73 8.32
C LYS A 43 16.59 6.56 9.54
N ILE A 44 15.94 6.34 10.69
CA ILE A 44 16.19 7.06 11.94
C ILE A 44 16.94 6.14 12.94
N GLY A 45 17.51 5.04 12.44
CA GLY A 45 18.39 4.17 13.22
C GLY A 45 17.67 3.13 14.07
N TRP A 46 16.37 2.92 13.88
CA TRP A 46 15.69 1.79 14.50
C TRP A 46 16.32 0.47 14.05
N LYS A 47 16.53 -0.46 15.00
CA LYS A 47 17.07 -1.80 14.76
C LYS A 47 16.28 -2.81 15.55
N TYR A 48 16.02 -3.97 14.96
CA TYR A 48 15.41 -5.09 15.66
C TYR A 48 16.27 -5.53 16.87
N PRO A 49 15.67 -5.85 18.04
CA PRO A 49 14.24 -5.92 18.36
C PRO A 49 13.70 -4.67 19.09
N GLY A 50 14.12 -3.46 18.69
CA GLY A 50 13.65 -2.22 19.31
C GLY A 50 12.13 -2.09 19.31
N ILE A 51 11.56 -1.54 20.39
CA ILE A 51 10.09 -1.48 20.59
C ILE A 51 9.36 -0.53 19.63
N GLY A 52 10.09 0.36 18.95
CA GLY A 52 9.52 1.38 18.06
C GLY A 52 9.02 2.60 18.82
N GLU A 53 8.41 3.53 18.08
CA GLU A 53 7.92 4.81 18.62
C GLU A 53 6.51 5.13 18.10
N PHE A 54 5.75 5.87 18.90
CA PHE A 54 4.51 6.50 18.42
C PHE A 54 4.83 7.55 17.34
N GLN A 55 3.87 7.80 16.46
CA GLN A 55 3.98 8.74 15.34
C GLN A 55 2.88 9.80 15.43
#